data_AF-A0A3G1IW22-F1
#
_entry.id   AF-A0A3G1IW22-F1
#
_cell.length_a   1.000
_cell.length_b   1.000
_cell.length_c   1.000
_cell.angle_alpha   90.00
_cell.angle_beta   90.00
_cell.angle_gamma   90.00
#
_symmetry.space_group_name_H-M   'P 1'
#
loop_
_entity.id
_entity.type
_entity.pdbx_description
1 polymer ?
#
loop_
_entity_poly.entity_id
_entity_poly.type
_entity_poly.pdbx_seq_one_letter_code
_entity_poly.pdbx_strand_id
1 'polypeptide(L)'
;MAKIQFIKGINEEKIPVIRLSLSDDRESGIATFYFQNPNSMEADSLIKGDISGMYLIDEEGELTTKNVNGKFVNGKPFAIEASLVIPDGLLWARFMRFMERYAKENNLKFTKNK
;
A
#
# COMPACT_ATOMS: atom_id res chain seq x y z
N MET A 1 -1.78 -15.79 0.46
CA MET A 1 -2.77 -14.71 0.59
C MET A 1 -2.05 -13.40 0.77
N ALA A 2 -2.24 -12.46 -0.15
CA ALA A 2 -1.57 -11.16 -0.12
C ALA A 2 -2.46 -10.12 0.54
N LYS A 3 -1.93 -9.41 1.53
CA LYS A 3 -2.69 -8.47 2.37
C LYS A 3 -1.90 -7.19 2.60
N ILE A 4 -2.61 -6.09 2.79
CA ILE A 4 -2.03 -4.81 3.19
C ILE A 4 -2.51 -4.49 4.60
N GLN A 5 -1.59 -4.01 5.45
CA GLN A 5 -1.88 -3.62 6.82
C GLN A 5 -1.24 -2.26 7.11
N PHE A 6 -1.95 -1.38 7.82
CA PHE A 6 -1.37 -0.18 8.42
C PHE A 6 -1.10 -0.36 9.93
N ILE A 7 -1.86 -1.25 10.56
CA ILE A 7 -1.66 -1.69 11.94
C ILE A 7 -1.38 -3.20 11.87
N LYS A 8 -0.25 -3.65 12.45
CA LYS A 8 0.14 -5.06 12.40
C LYS A 8 -0.96 -5.96 12.96
N GLY A 9 -1.36 -6.96 12.17
CA GLY A 9 -2.43 -7.90 12.51
C GLY A 9 -3.83 -7.48 12.05
N ILE A 10 -4.01 -6.25 11.56
CA ILE A 10 -5.29 -5.75 11.03
C ILE A 10 -5.17 -5.63 9.51
N ASN A 11 -5.94 -6.45 8.80
CA ASN A 11 -5.99 -6.41 7.33
C ASN A 11 -6.88 -5.28 6.86
N GLU A 12 -6.39 -4.52 5.88
CA GLU A 12 -7.22 -3.53 5.19
C GLU A 12 -8.18 -4.22 4.21
N GLU A 13 -9.46 -3.89 4.34
CA GLU A 13 -10.51 -4.37 3.43
C GLU A 13 -10.66 -3.46 2.21
N LYS A 14 -10.32 -2.18 2.35
CA LYS A 14 -10.39 -1.22 1.25
C LYS A 14 -9.28 -1.48 0.26
N ILE A 15 -9.64 -1.55 -1.01
CA ILE A 15 -8.69 -1.73 -2.10
C ILE A 15 -8.13 -0.37 -2.50
N PRO A 16 -6.79 -0.18 -2.49
CA PRO A 16 -6.19 1.10 -2.85
C PRO A 16 -6.15 1.33 -4.35
N VAL A 17 -6.10 2.60 -4.73
CA VAL A 17 -5.59 3.00 -6.05
C VAL A 17 -4.08 2.99 -5.99
N ILE A 18 -3.44 2.26 -6.92
CA ILE A 18 -1.99 2.07 -6.94
C ILE A 18 -1.40 2.75 -8.16
N ARG A 19 -0.40 3.59 -7.93
CA ARG A 19 0.37 4.28 -8.97
C ARG A 19 1.83 3.84 -8.89
N LEU A 20 2.38 3.48 -10.04
CA LEU A 20 3.80 3.14 -10.18
C LEU A 20 4.49 4.24 -10.97
N SER A 21 5.55 4.80 -10.40
CA SER A 21 6.46 5.75 -11.05
C SER A 21 7.84 5.12 -11.11
N LEU A 22 8.35 4.87 -12.31
CA LEU A 22 9.69 4.30 -12.53
C LEU A 22 10.67 5.42 -12.88
N SER A 23 11.95 5.24 -12.56
CA SER A 23 13.04 6.05 -13.10
C SER A 23 13.22 5.80 -14.60
N ASP A 24 13.90 6.71 -15.29
CA ASP A 24 14.15 6.61 -16.74
C ASP A 24 14.94 5.35 -17.11
N ASP A 25 15.88 4.96 -16.26
CA ASP A 25 16.66 3.71 -16.37
C ASP A 25 15.88 2.45 -15.99
N ARG A 26 14.67 2.60 -15.41
CA ARG A 26 13.79 1.53 -14.91
C ARG A 26 14.41 0.63 -13.85
N GLU A 27 15.48 1.06 -13.21
CA GLU A 27 16.13 0.29 -12.14
C GLU A 27 15.51 0.58 -10.77
N SER A 28 14.93 1.77 -10.61
CA SER A 28 14.28 2.21 -9.38
C SER A 28 12.86 2.71 -9.64
N GLY A 29 12.07 2.81 -8.57
CA GLY A 29 10.72 3.32 -8.68
C GLY A 29 10.06 3.60 -7.34
N ILE A 30 8.88 4.20 -7.41
CA ILE A 30 8.03 4.49 -6.27
C ILE A 30 6.66 3.92 -6.56
N ALA A 31 6.17 3.08 -5.64
CA ALA A 31 4.80 2.60 -5.63
C ALA A 31 4.00 3.40 -4.61
N THR A 32 3.05 4.20 -5.09
CA THR A 32 2.14 4.99 -4.27
C THR A 32 0.79 4.31 -4.16
N PHE A 33 0.32 4.16 -2.94
CA PHE A 33 -0.95 3.55 -2.57
C PHE A 33 -1.86 4.63 -2.00
N TYR A 34 -3.06 4.73 -2.54
CA TYR A 34 -4.08 5.66 -2.07
C TYR A 34 -5.31 4.90 -1.61
N PHE A 35 -5.57 4.92 -0.32
CA PHE A 35 -6.74 4.33 0.29
C PHE A 35 -7.74 5.43 0.63
N GLN A 36 -8.93 5.37 0.01
CA GLN A 36 -10.03 6.24 0.37
C GLN A 36 -10.84 5.59 1.50
N ASN A 37 -11.05 6.33 2.59
CA ASN A 37 -11.74 5.87 3.80
C ASN A 37 -11.27 4.49 4.28
N PRO A 38 -9.95 4.32 4.57
CA PRO A 38 -9.43 3.03 5.04
C PRO A 38 -9.97 2.69 6.42
N ASN A 39 -10.08 1.39 6.69
CA ASN A 39 -10.62 0.89 7.96
C ASN A 39 -9.70 1.26 9.13
N SER A 40 -8.39 1.42 8.90
CA SER A 40 -7.42 1.93 9.90
C SER A 40 -7.69 3.35 10.39
N MET A 41 -8.45 4.17 9.65
CA MET A 41 -8.84 5.52 10.09
C MET A 41 -10.20 5.57 10.79
N GLU A 42 -10.93 4.45 10.86
CA GLU A 42 -12.18 4.39 11.60
C GLU A 42 -11.93 4.54 13.11
N ALA A 43 -12.87 5.14 13.83
CA ALA A 43 -12.71 5.47 15.24
C ALA A 43 -12.33 4.26 16.12
N ASP A 44 -12.85 3.07 15.77
CA ASP A 44 -12.56 1.82 16.49
C ASP A 44 -11.14 1.29 16.22
N SER A 45 -10.50 1.72 15.13
CA SER A 45 -9.13 1.33 14.78
C SER A 45 -8.07 2.18 15.50
N LEU A 46 -8.41 3.42 15.89
CA LEU A 46 -7.53 4.29 16.69
C LEU A 46 -7.25 3.70 18.09
N ILE A 47 -8.15 2.86 18.60
CA ILE A 47 -7.96 2.14 19.87
C ILE A 47 -6.97 0.97 19.71
N LYS A 48 -6.81 0.46 18.48
CA LYS A 48 -6.05 -0.78 18.20
C LYS A 48 -4.57 -0.53 17.92
N GLY A 49 -4.15 0.72 17.71
CA GLY A 49 -2.74 1.10 17.61
C GLY A 49 -2.48 2.24 16.62
N ASP A 50 -1.29 2.82 16.71
CA ASP A 50 -0.86 3.91 15.82
C ASP A 50 -0.42 3.39 14.45
N ILE A 51 -0.74 4.16 13.41
CA ILE A 51 -0.27 3.92 12.04
C ILE A 51 1.22 4.30 11.99
N SER A 52 2.08 3.28 12.10
CA SER A 52 3.54 3.43 12.10
C SER A 52 4.18 3.18 10.73
N GLY A 53 3.43 2.60 9.81
CA GLY A 53 3.90 2.22 8.48
C GLY A 53 2.85 1.44 7.70
N MET A 54 3.20 1.05 6.48
CA MET A 54 2.42 0.16 5.64
C MET A 54 3.20 -1.16 5.48
N TYR A 55 2.50 -2.27 5.64
CA TYR A 55 3.03 -3.63 5.55
C TYR A 55 2.31 -4.36 4.41
N LEU A 56 3.07 -4.81 3.41
CA LEU A 56 2.61 -5.65 2.31
C LEU A 56 3.03 -7.09 2.62
N ILE A 57 2.09 -7.94 2.97
CA ILE A 57 2.36 -9.29 3.50
C ILE A 57 1.84 -10.33 2.53
N ASP A 58 2.67 -11.28 2.13
CA ASP A 58 2.28 -12.47 1.38
C ASP A 58 3.06 -13.71 1.86
N GLU A 59 3.00 -14.79 1.09
CA GLU A 59 3.69 -16.05 1.41
C GLU A 59 5.23 -15.99 1.32
N GLU A 60 5.78 -15.00 0.62
CA GLU A 60 7.23 -14.78 0.49
C GLU A 60 7.80 -13.88 1.60
N GLY A 61 6.94 -13.34 2.48
CA GLY A 61 7.33 -12.47 3.58
C GLY A 61 6.65 -11.10 3.53
N GLU A 62 7.33 -10.08 4.04
CA GLU A 62 6.79 -8.72 4.14
C GLU A 62 7.66 -7.66 3.44
N LEU A 63 7.01 -6.71 2.76
CA LEU A 63 7.60 -5.45 2.34
C LEU A 63 7.02 -4.33 3.22
N THR A 64 7.87 -3.42 3.67
CA THR A 64 7.45 -2.38 4.62
C THR A 64 7.87 -1.00 4.16
N THR A 65 7.06 0.00 4.48
CA THR A 65 7.41 1.41 4.33
C THR A 65 6.92 2.21 5.52
N LYS A 66 7.71 3.19 5.95
CA LYS A 66 7.32 4.18 6.97
C LYS A 66 6.72 5.45 6.37
N ASN A 67 6.78 5.61 5.05
CA ASN A 67 6.26 6.79 4.39
C ASN A 67 4.75 6.64 4.20
N VAL A 68 4.01 7.02 5.24
CA VAL A 68 2.55 6.97 5.32
C VAL A 68 2.04 8.32 5.78
N ASN A 69 1.09 8.88 5.04
CA ASN A 69 0.51 10.19 5.30
C ASN A 69 -1.01 10.08 5.34
N GLY A 70 -1.62 10.58 6.42
CA GLY A 70 -3.06 10.73 6.53
C GLY A 70 -3.52 12.03 5.85
N LYS A 71 -4.58 11.96 5.05
CA LYS A 71 -5.27 13.12 4.48
C LYS A 71 -6.55 13.39 5.25
N PHE A 72 -6.73 14.64 5.63
CA PHE A 72 -7.89 15.13 6.37
C PHE A 72 -8.64 16.17 5.53
N VAL A 73 -9.96 16.08 5.51
CA VAL A 73 -10.84 17.05 4.87
C VAL A 73 -11.78 17.60 5.94
N ASN A 74 -11.76 18.90 6.17
CA ASN A 74 -12.54 19.58 7.22
C ASN A 74 -12.34 18.98 8.62
N GLY A 75 -11.08 18.64 8.96
CA GLY A 75 -10.73 18.05 10.25
C GLY A 75 -11.14 16.60 10.45
N LYS A 76 -11.75 15.96 9.44
CA LYS A 76 -12.11 14.53 9.47
C LYS A 76 -11.11 13.70 8.67
N PRO A 77 -10.70 12.51 9.14
CA PRO A 77 -9.86 11.61 8.36
C PRO A 77 -10.60 11.18 7.09
N PHE A 78 -9.91 11.21 5.95
CA PHE A 78 -10.51 10.96 4.64
C PHE A 78 -9.77 9.88 3.85
N ALA A 79 -8.44 9.90 3.87
CA ALA A 79 -7.65 8.94 3.11
C ALA A 79 -6.27 8.72 3.74
N ILE A 80 -5.65 7.60 3.39
CA ILE A 80 -4.23 7.36 3.64
C ILE A 80 -3.51 7.27 2.30
N GLU A 81 -2.37 7.94 2.21
CA GLU A 81 -1.42 7.78 1.12
C GLU A 81 -0.13 7.19 1.67
N ALA A 82 0.32 6.08 1.08
CA ALA A 82 1.58 5.45 1.44
C ALA A 82 2.46 5.29 0.21
N SER A 83 3.77 5.43 0.37
CA SER A 83 4.72 5.29 -0.73
C SER A 83 5.83 4.32 -0.37
N LEU A 84 6.02 3.29 -1.20
CA LEU A 84 7.14 2.36 -1.11
C LEU A 84 8.21 2.77 -2.13
N VAL A 85 9.42 3.06 -1.64
CA VAL A 85 10.59 3.31 -2.50
C VAL A 85 11.22 1.97 -2.84
N ILE A 86 11.46 1.75 -4.12
CA ILE A 86 12.03 0.52 -4.68
C ILE A 86 13.36 0.90 -5.32
N PRO A 87 14.50 0.66 -4.68
CA PRO A 87 15.79 1.19 -5.14
C PRO A 87 16.44 0.34 -6.24
N ASP A 88 16.03 -0.92 -6.40
CA ASP A 88 16.67 -1.86 -7.32
C ASP A 88 15.67 -2.85 -7.94
N GLY A 89 16.13 -3.52 -9.00
CA GLY A 89 15.35 -4.49 -9.77
C GLY A 89 14.97 -5.76 -9.00
N LEU A 90 15.71 -6.15 -7.96
CA LEU A 90 15.39 -7.32 -7.15
C LEU A 90 14.16 -7.03 -6.27
N LEU A 91 14.16 -5.88 -5.60
CA LEU A 91 13.00 -5.43 -4.83
C LEU A 91 11.80 -5.15 -5.73
N TRP A 92 12.03 -4.64 -6.94
CA TRP A 92 10.99 -4.47 -7.96
C TRP A 92 10.34 -5.81 -8.34
N ALA A 93 11.14 -6.84 -8.65
CA ALA A 93 10.62 -8.16 -8.97
C ALA A 93 9.82 -8.76 -7.79
N ARG A 94 10.32 -8.58 -6.56
CA ARG A 94 9.63 -9.02 -5.34
C ARG A 94 8.29 -8.29 -5.14
N PHE A 95 8.27 -6.99 -5.38
CA PHE A 95 7.07 -6.16 -5.34
C PHE A 95 6.04 -6.57 -6.39
N MET A 96 6.48 -6.84 -7.62
CA MET A 96 5.60 -7.29 -8.70
C MET A 96 4.94 -8.63 -8.37
N ARG A 97 5.66 -9.57 -7.75
CA ARG A 97 5.07 -10.85 -7.27
C ARG A 97 4.00 -10.63 -6.20
N PHE A 98 4.25 -9.73 -5.25
CA PHE A 98 3.21 -9.34 -4.28
C PHE A 98 1.99 -8.76 -4.98
N MET A 99 2.20 -7.82 -5.91
CA MET A 99 1.13 -7.14 -6.64
C MET A 99 0.29 -8.10 -7.49
N GLU A 100 0.90 -9.10 -8.11
CA GLU A 100 0.19 -10.12 -8.89
C GLU A 100 -0.74 -10.96 -8.00
N ARG A 101 -0.24 -11.41 -6.83
CA ARG A 101 -1.06 -12.13 -5.85
C ARG A 101 -2.19 -11.26 -5.30
N TYR A 102 -1.86 -10.02 -4.89
CA TYR A 102 -2.83 -9.09 -4.34
C TYR A 102 -3.92 -8.75 -5.35
N ALA A 103 -3.53 -8.55 -6.62
CA ALA A 103 -4.49 -8.26 -7.68
C ALA A 103 -5.42 -9.44 -7.99
N LYS A 104 -4.90 -10.66 -7.98
CA LYS A 104 -5.68 -11.89 -8.18
C LYS A 104 -6.73 -12.09 -7.09
N GLU A 105 -6.39 -11.78 -5.84
CA GLU A 105 -7.29 -11.93 -4.70
C GLU A 105 -8.35 -10.82 -4.63
N ASN A 106 -8.02 -9.61 -5.08
CA ASN A 106 -8.86 -8.43 -4.94
C ASN A 106 -9.49 -7.93 -6.26
N ASN A 107 -9.40 -8.74 -7.34
CA ASN A 107 -9.92 -8.41 -8.68
C ASN A 107 -9.45 -7.03 -9.21
N LEU A 108 -8.22 -6.64 -8.89
CA LEU A 108 -7.65 -5.38 -9.36
C LEU A 108 -7.35 -5.46 -10.85
N LYS A 109 -7.70 -4.39 -11.57
CA LYS A 109 -7.36 -4.23 -12.99
C LYS A 109 -6.22 -3.24 -13.15
N PHE A 110 -5.12 -3.68 -13.75
CA PHE A 110 -4.03 -2.80 -14.13
C PHE A 110 -4.47 -1.92 -15.30
N THR A 111 -4.45 -0.60 -15.08
CA THR A 111 -4.69 0.38 -16.15
C THR A 111 -3.38 1.11 -16.43
N LYS A 112 -2.81 0.88 -17.62
CA LYS A 112 -1.63 1.61 -18.09
C LYS A 112 -2.11 2.88 -18.79
N ASN A 113 -1.96 4.03 -18.14
CA ASN A 113 -2.15 5.30 -18.83
C ASN A 113 -0.98 5.49 -19.82
N LYS A 114 -1.34 5.69 -21.09
CA LYS A 114 -0.41 5.99 -22.19
C LYS A 114 0.10 7.42 -22.09
#